data_AF-A0AAE3QJE4-F1
#
_entry.id   AF-A0AAE3QJE4-F1
#
_cell.length_a   1.000
_cell.length_b   1.000
_cell.length_c   1.000
_cell.angle_alpha   90.00
_cell.angle_beta   90.00
_cell.angle_gamma   90.00
#
_symmetry.space_group_name_H-M   'P 1'
#
loop_
_entity.id
_entity.type
_entity.pdbx_description
1 polymer ?
#
loop_
_entity_poly.entity_id
_entity_poly.type
_entity_poly.pdbx_seq_one_letter_code
_entity_poly.pdbx_strand_id
1 'polypeptide(L)'
;MRIFILLGLLFCPSLVSGQNLILYGKVGGYDSGQGNKLYYTSKGKAFNEKEFIIFNSTRTYFLKLPIKKLEQEKIQTLLFSLDPKVDGSEKDACVYEVHVGEIIKSEAFKSKKSIEIKSDLLIDVNCIVGLEQKAEFEGGGQFVGSYQMIIGDTTHSVELKNSNYRYKAILDKKPKDQLDVELGIWSYDSNTNTLKFTVYRRANELFGVNVFTEKTYEFKVKEDGEKLSFESAMGKLEKL
;
A
#
# COMPACT_ATOMS: atom_id res chain seq x y z
N MET A 1 -18.30 62.53 33.75
CA MET A 1 -17.08 61.71 33.85
C MET A 1 -17.47 60.27 33.47
N ARG A 2 -17.24 59.84 32.22
CA ARG A 2 -17.59 58.49 31.73
C ARG A 2 -16.30 57.72 31.48
N ILE A 3 -16.11 56.67 32.28
CA ILE A 3 -14.98 55.73 32.20
C ILE A 3 -15.24 54.82 31.00
N PHE A 4 -14.41 54.94 29.96
CA PHE A 4 -14.34 53.95 28.88
C PHE A 4 -13.48 52.77 29.35
N ILE A 5 -14.13 51.63 29.58
CA ILE A 5 -13.43 50.36 29.83
C ILE A 5 -12.97 49.84 28.47
N LEU A 6 -11.65 49.85 28.25
CA LEU A 6 -10.99 49.14 27.17
C LEU A 6 -11.23 47.63 27.34
N LEU A 7 -12.08 47.04 26.50
CA LEU A 7 -12.06 45.59 26.29
C LEU A 7 -10.84 45.26 25.42
N GLY A 8 -9.72 44.96 26.08
CA GLY A 8 -8.60 44.27 25.46
C GLY A 8 -9.02 42.84 25.14
N LEU A 9 -9.53 42.61 23.92
CA LEU A 9 -9.63 41.27 23.34
C LEU A 9 -8.20 40.73 23.17
N LEU A 10 -7.73 40.02 24.18
CA LEU A 10 -6.61 39.10 24.10
C LEU A 10 -6.95 38.06 23.03
N PHE A 11 -6.56 38.36 21.78
CA PHE A 11 -6.29 37.33 20.79
C PHE A 11 -5.14 36.49 21.36
N CYS A 12 -5.47 35.44 22.12
CA CYS A 12 -4.61 34.29 22.22
C CYS A 12 -4.61 33.67 20.82
N PRO A 13 -3.52 33.74 20.02
CA PRO A 13 -3.41 32.84 18.89
C PRO A 13 -3.37 31.45 19.50
N SER A 14 -4.50 30.75 19.48
CA SER A 14 -4.53 29.31 19.62
C SER A 14 -3.45 28.80 18.66
N LEU A 15 -2.35 28.27 19.21
CA LEU A 15 -1.37 27.51 18.47
C LEU A 15 -2.14 26.34 17.87
N VAL A 16 -2.72 26.56 16.68
CA VAL A 16 -3.32 25.53 15.87
C VAL A 16 -2.14 24.64 15.52
N SER A 17 -1.92 23.62 16.34
CA SER A 17 -0.94 22.58 16.07
C SER A 17 -1.39 21.94 14.77
N GLY A 18 -0.79 22.38 13.66
CA GLY A 18 -1.19 21.95 12.34
C GLY A 18 -1.02 20.44 12.22
N GLN A 19 -2.06 19.77 11.74
CA GLN A 19 -2.01 18.35 11.45
C GLN A 19 -0.97 18.10 10.35
N ASN A 20 -0.21 17.01 10.47
CA ASN A 20 0.79 16.62 9.47
C ASN A 20 0.42 15.28 8.86
N LEU A 21 0.70 15.13 7.56
CA LEU A 21 0.83 13.83 6.92
C LEU A 21 2.29 13.40 7.03
N ILE A 22 2.51 12.20 7.54
CA ILE A 22 3.81 11.56 7.68
C ILE A 22 3.78 10.28 6.85
N LEU A 23 4.61 10.24 5.81
CA LEU A 23 4.86 9.05 5.01
C LEU A 23 6.23 8.49 5.38
N TYR A 24 6.30 7.20 5.67
CA TYR A 24 7.55 6.54 6.03
C TYR A 24 7.55 5.09 5.57
N GLY A 25 8.73 4.54 5.35
CA GLY A 25 8.87 3.17 4.88
C GLY A 25 10.22 2.98 4.20
N LYS A 26 10.31 1.95 3.35
CA LYS A 26 11.51 1.68 2.57
C LYS A 26 11.31 2.04 1.11
N VAL A 27 12.38 2.48 0.45
CA VAL A 27 12.42 2.61 -1.01
C VAL A 27 12.84 1.27 -1.58
N GLY A 28 11.92 0.56 -2.22
CA GLY A 28 12.19 -0.70 -2.91
C GLY A 28 12.71 -0.47 -4.32
N GLY A 29 13.60 -1.35 -4.75
CA GLY A 29 14.15 -1.40 -6.11
C GLY A 29 15.49 -2.13 -6.15
N TYR A 30 15.96 -2.49 -7.34
CA TYR A 30 17.30 -3.04 -7.53
C TYR A 30 18.35 -2.01 -7.08
N ASP A 31 19.59 -2.44 -6.85
CA ASP A 31 20.74 -1.55 -6.67
C ASP A 31 20.99 -0.78 -7.98
N SER A 32 20.11 0.18 -8.28
CA SER A 32 20.44 1.26 -9.18
C SER A 32 21.55 2.01 -8.47
N GLY A 33 22.76 2.08 -9.02
CA GLY A 33 23.83 2.96 -8.52
C GLY A 33 23.48 4.46 -8.49
N GLN A 34 22.20 4.80 -8.61
CA GLN A 34 21.60 6.09 -8.34
C GLN A 34 21.60 6.33 -6.83
N GLY A 35 22.03 7.52 -6.42
CA GLY A 35 22.30 7.87 -5.03
C GLY A 35 21.09 7.76 -4.09
N ASN A 36 21.29 8.15 -2.84
CA ASN A 36 20.31 8.02 -1.77
C ASN A 36 19.18 9.07 -1.78
N LYS A 37 18.82 9.59 -2.96
CA LYS A 37 17.83 10.64 -3.15
C LYS A 37 16.53 10.08 -3.69
N LEU A 38 15.43 10.47 -3.06
CA LEU A 38 14.06 10.20 -3.49
C LEU A 38 13.41 11.55 -3.83
N TYR A 39 13.18 11.80 -5.11
CA TYR A 39 12.51 13.01 -5.57
C TYR A 39 11.01 12.85 -5.43
N TYR A 40 10.32 13.95 -5.13
CA TYR A 40 8.87 13.96 -5.10
C TYR A 40 8.30 15.26 -5.67
N THR A 41 7.10 15.17 -6.22
CA THR A 41 6.37 16.33 -6.77
C THR A 41 4.86 16.06 -6.71
N SER A 42 4.04 17.07 -6.98
CA SER A 42 2.61 16.85 -7.19
C SER A 42 2.32 16.41 -8.61
N LYS A 43 1.38 15.51 -8.82
CA LYS A 43 0.96 15.07 -10.17
C LYS A 43 0.63 16.28 -11.07
N GLY A 44 1.17 16.27 -12.30
CA GLY A 44 1.07 17.38 -13.25
C GLY A 44 2.15 18.46 -13.12
N LYS A 45 3.09 18.33 -12.19
CA LYS A 45 4.31 19.16 -12.12
C LYS A 45 5.55 18.33 -12.44
N ALA A 46 6.55 18.96 -13.06
CA ALA A 46 7.86 18.35 -13.23
C ALA A 46 8.54 18.12 -11.86
N PHE A 47 9.44 17.14 -11.78
CA PHE A 47 10.31 16.98 -10.63
C PHE A 47 11.35 18.10 -10.58
N ASN A 48 11.75 18.47 -9.37
CA ASN A 48 12.78 19.47 -9.11
C ASN A 48 13.99 18.79 -8.48
N GLU A 49 15.18 18.93 -9.08
CA GLU A 49 16.42 18.32 -8.58
C GLU A 49 16.82 18.80 -7.16
N LYS A 50 16.26 19.91 -6.70
CA LYS A 50 16.46 20.47 -5.35
C LYS A 50 15.43 19.96 -4.33
N GLU A 51 14.37 19.30 -4.77
CA GLU A 51 13.29 18.80 -3.91
C GLU A 51 13.37 17.27 -3.81
N PHE A 52 14.04 16.81 -2.76
CA PHE A 52 14.24 15.39 -2.51
C PHE A 52 14.30 15.06 -1.02
N ILE A 53 14.06 13.79 -0.71
CA ILE A 53 14.26 13.17 0.58
C ILE A 53 15.53 12.32 0.49
N ILE A 54 16.36 12.37 1.52
CA ILE A 54 17.49 11.44 1.64
C ILE A 54 17.02 10.22 2.40
N PHE A 55 17.12 9.04 1.80
CA PHE A 55 16.92 7.78 2.52
C PHE A 55 18.25 7.27 3.09
N ASN A 56 18.19 6.52 4.19
CA ASN A 56 19.39 6.03 4.88
C ASN A 56 19.98 4.76 4.22
N SER A 57 21.05 4.21 4.80
CA SER A 57 21.70 2.98 4.31
C SER A 57 20.80 1.74 4.31
N THR A 58 19.71 1.73 5.09
CA THR A 58 18.70 0.67 5.07
C THR A 58 17.53 0.99 4.13
N ARG A 59 17.72 2.00 3.25
CA ARG A 59 16.73 2.53 2.30
C ARG A 59 15.46 3.07 2.95
N THR A 60 15.52 3.42 4.23
CA THR A 60 14.39 3.99 4.96
C THR A 60 14.27 5.48 4.66
N TYR A 61 13.05 5.93 4.34
CA TYR A 61 12.72 7.33 4.12
C TYR A 61 11.68 7.82 5.13
N PHE A 62 11.63 9.14 5.29
CA PHE A 62 10.63 9.83 6.09
C PHE A 62 10.29 11.17 5.43
N LEU A 63 9.01 11.41 5.21
CA LEU A 63 8.48 12.66 4.68
C LEU A 63 7.39 13.18 5.61
N LYS A 64 7.52 14.44 6.02
CA LYS A 64 6.51 15.13 6.83
C LYS A 64 6.02 16.37 6.08
N LEU A 65 4.73 16.41 5.80
CA LEU A 65 4.07 17.50 5.10
C LEU A 65 2.95 18.10 5.96
N PRO A 66 2.92 19.43 6.15
CA PRO A 66 1.78 20.08 6.78
C PRO A 66 0.52 19.91 5.92
N ILE A 67 -0.57 19.37 6.47
CA ILE A 67 -1.81 19.13 5.72
C ILE A 67 -2.39 20.44 5.18
N LYS A 68 -2.31 21.52 5.98
CA LYS A 68 -2.72 22.86 5.54
C LYS A 68 -2.03 23.31 4.24
N LYS A 69 -0.75 22.96 4.05
CA LYS A 69 -0.03 23.28 2.81
C LYS A 69 -0.59 22.47 1.64
N LEU A 70 -0.81 21.17 1.83
CA LEU A 70 -1.39 20.27 0.83
C LEU A 70 -2.79 20.76 0.38
N GLU A 71 -3.62 21.20 1.32
CA GLU A 71 -4.95 21.74 1.06
C GLU A 71 -4.90 23.10 0.33
N GLN A 72 -4.05 24.02 0.79
CA GLN A 72 -3.86 25.34 0.16
C GLN A 72 -3.39 25.22 -1.29
N GLU A 73 -2.47 24.30 -1.54
CA GLU A 73 -1.94 24.02 -2.88
C GLU A 73 -2.81 23.03 -3.68
N LYS A 74 -3.92 22.54 -3.09
CA LYS A 74 -4.86 21.57 -3.68
C LYS A 74 -4.20 20.28 -4.18
N ILE A 75 -3.11 19.85 -3.55
CA ILE A 75 -2.38 18.64 -3.96
C ILE A 75 -3.25 17.40 -3.69
N GLN A 76 -3.62 16.67 -4.75
CA GLN A 76 -4.39 15.42 -4.63
C GLN A 76 -3.49 14.19 -4.63
N THR A 77 -2.42 14.20 -5.43
CA THR A 77 -1.51 13.07 -5.60
C THR A 77 -0.06 13.56 -5.53
N LEU A 78 0.77 12.85 -4.76
CA LEU A 78 2.22 12.96 -4.79
C LEU A 78 2.80 11.86 -5.66
N LEU A 79 3.79 12.21 -6.47
CA LEU A 79 4.59 11.30 -7.27
C LEU A 79 5.97 11.20 -6.65
N PHE A 80 6.54 9.99 -6.63
CA PHE A 80 7.89 9.72 -6.13
C PHE A 80 8.73 9.02 -7.19
N SER A 81 9.99 9.42 -7.36
CA SER A 81 10.92 8.85 -8.34
C SER A 81 12.37 8.86 -7.81
N LEU A 82 13.20 7.94 -8.33
CA LEU A 82 14.66 7.97 -8.15
C LEU A 82 15.36 8.86 -9.20
N ASP A 83 14.70 9.12 -10.33
CA ASP A 83 15.21 9.97 -11.41
C ASP A 83 14.31 11.21 -11.57
N PRO A 84 14.85 12.44 -11.35
CA PRO A 84 14.09 13.67 -11.49
C PRO A 84 13.80 14.06 -12.95
N LYS A 85 14.33 13.31 -13.93
CA LYS A 85 14.06 13.55 -15.36
C LYS A 85 12.83 12.80 -15.87
N VAL A 86 12.25 11.91 -15.06
CA VAL A 86 11.03 11.17 -15.42
C VAL A 86 9.86 12.13 -15.60
N ASP A 87 9.13 11.98 -16.70
CA ASP A 87 7.85 12.67 -16.91
C ASP A 87 6.74 11.90 -16.20
N GLY A 88 6.35 12.37 -15.01
CA GLY A 88 5.27 11.77 -14.22
C GLY A 88 3.87 11.91 -14.81
N SER A 89 3.71 12.49 -16.01
CA SER A 89 2.45 12.49 -16.76
C SER A 89 2.30 11.31 -17.70
N GLU A 90 3.38 10.61 -18.03
CA GLU A 90 3.35 9.42 -18.86
C GLU A 90 2.71 8.24 -18.11
N LYS A 91 1.89 7.46 -18.81
CA LYS A 91 1.17 6.32 -18.23
C LYS A 91 2.11 5.25 -17.67
N ASP A 92 3.25 5.06 -18.32
CA ASP A 92 4.23 4.03 -17.99
C ASP A 92 5.45 4.63 -17.28
N ALA A 93 5.28 5.83 -16.68
CA ALA A 93 6.34 6.50 -15.94
C ALA A 93 6.78 5.66 -14.73
N CYS A 94 8.09 5.68 -14.50
CA CYS A 94 8.77 5.09 -13.35
C CYS A 94 8.52 5.87 -12.05
N VAL A 95 7.26 6.02 -11.67
CA VAL A 95 6.83 6.78 -10.50
C VAL A 95 5.97 5.93 -9.58
N TYR A 96 6.03 6.27 -8.29
CA TYR A 96 5.10 5.77 -7.29
C TYR A 96 4.08 6.87 -6.93
N GLU A 97 2.78 6.56 -6.97
CA GLU A 97 1.72 7.52 -6.70
C GLU A 97 1.13 7.33 -5.30
N VAL A 98 0.98 8.42 -4.53
CA VAL A 98 0.26 8.44 -3.25
C VAL A 98 -0.89 9.45 -3.33
N HIS A 99 -2.11 8.99 -3.10
CA HIS A 99 -3.33 9.80 -3.16
C HIS A 99 -3.56 10.56 -1.84
N VAL A 100 -2.75 11.59 -1.59
CA VAL A 100 -2.81 12.38 -0.36
C VAL A 100 -4.16 13.06 -0.14
N GLY A 101 -4.89 13.40 -1.22
CA GLY A 101 -6.25 13.95 -1.13
C GLY A 101 -7.23 12.98 -0.49
N GLU A 102 -7.18 11.69 -0.88
CA GLU A 102 -8.01 10.64 -0.31
C GLU A 102 -7.63 10.33 1.14
N ILE A 103 -6.33 10.36 1.43
CA ILE A 103 -5.82 10.22 2.80
C ILE A 103 -6.37 11.32 3.71
N ILE A 104 -6.24 12.60 3.32
CA ILE A 104 -6.65 13.73 4.16
C ILE A 104 -8.17 13.73 4.42
N LYS A 105 -8.96 13.35 3.41
CA LYS A 105 -10.43 13.30 3.50
C LYS A 105 -10.98 12.08 4.24
N SER A 106 -10.15 11.09 4.54
CA SER A 106 -10.59 9.85 5.18
C SER A 106 -11.04 10.11 6.63
N GLU A 107 -12.28 9.72 6.94
CA GLU A 107 -12.85 9.82 8.29
C GLU A 107 -12.02 9.06 9.35
N ALA A 108 -11.24 8.06 8.94
CA ALA A 108 -10.34 7.31 9.84
C ALA A 108 -9.27 8.19 10.49
N PHE A 109 -8.96 9.35 9.91
CA PHE A 109 -7.88 10.23 10.35
C PHE A 109 -8.32 11.58 10.93
N LYS A 110 -9.62 11.88 10.90
CA LYS A 110 -10.20 13.18 11.26
C LYS A 110 -9.84 13.69 12.65
N SER A 111 -9.69 12.79 13.62
CA SER A 111 -9.36 13.12 15.02
C SER A 111 -7.86 12.97 15.35
N LYS A 112 -7.02 12.60 14.39
CA LYS A 112 -5.60 12.34 14.63
C LYS A 112 -4.79 13.62 14.61
N LYS A 113 -3.88 13.80 15.57
CA LYS A 113 -2.95 14.95 15.57
C LYS A 113 -1.99 14.94 14.37
N SER A 114 -1.62 13.74 13.92
CA SER A 114 -0.86 13.49 12.69
C SER A 114 -1.42 12.24 12.03
N ILE A 115 -1.40 12.22 10.70
CA ILE A 115 -1.70 11.05 9.88
C ILE A 115 -0.36 10.38 9.59
N GLU A 116 -0.14 9.19 10.13
CA GLU A 116 1.09 8.42 9.93
C GLU A 116 0.76 7.20 9.07
N ILE A 117 1.34 7.12 7.88
CA ILE A 117 1.13 6.02 6.94
C ILE A 117 2.48 5.40 6.61
N LYS A 118 2.58 4.09 6.92
CA LYS A 118 3.67 3.26 6.44
C LYS A 118 3.43 2.92 4.97
N SER A 119 4.35 3.30 4.11
CA SER A 119 4.32 2.94 2.69
C SER A 119 5.73 2.63 2.20
N ASP A 120 5.97 1.41 1.78
CA ASP A 120 7.15 1.06 1.01
C ASP A 120 6.97 1.52 -0.44
N LEU A 121 7.90 2.33 -0.95
CA LEU A 121 7.86 2.91 -2.28
C LEU A 121 8.51 1.94 -3.25
N LEU A 122 7.69 1.14 -3.95
CA LEU A 122 8.15 0.14 -4.91
C LEU A 122 8.18 0.74 -6.32
N ILE A 123 9.11 1.67 -6.55
CA ILE A 123 9.18 2.50 -7.76
C ILE A 123 9.37 1.63 -9.01
N ASP A 124 10.18 0.57 -8.89
CA ASP A 124 10.52 -0.32 -10.00
C ASP A 124 9.36 -1.18 -10.53
N VAL A 125 8.25 -1.29 -9.78
CA VAL A 125 7.11 -2.14 -10.19
C VAL A 125 6.45 -1.61 -11.46
N ASN A 126 6.47 -0.29 -11.66
CA ASN A 126 5.96 0.34 -12.88
C ASN A 126 7.03 0.42 -13.98
N CYS A 127 8.31 0.23 -13.64
CA CYS A 127 9.44 0.26 -14.57
C CYS A 127 9.76 -1.09 -15.21
N ILE A 128 9.49 -2.19 -14.49
CA ILE A 128 9.83 -3.53 -14.94
C ILE A 128 8.71 -4.03 -15.83
N VAL A 129 8.90 -3.88 -17.14
CA VAL A 129 8.14 -4.61 -18.16
C VAL A 129 8.52 -6.08 -18.04
N GLY A 130 7.56 -6.91 -17.61
CA GLY A 130 7.58 -8.35 -17.81
C GLY A 130 8.58 -9.13 -16.94
N LEU A 131 8.23 -9.34 -15.67
CA LEU A 131 8.67 -10.57 -15.02
C LEU A 131 7.81 -11.72 -15.57
N GLU A 132 8.38 -12.43 -16.53
CA GLU A 132 7.93 -13.72 -17.02
C GLU A 132 7.91 -14.70 -15.83
N GLN A 133 6.77 -14.82 -15.17
CA GLN A 133 6.56 -15.89 -14.19
C GLN A 133 6.29 -17.15 -14.99
N LYS A 134 7.31 -18.01 -15.08
CA LYS A 134 7.21 -19.34 -15.71
C LYS A 134 6.00 -20.08 -15.13
N ALA A 135 4.97 -20.21 -15.93
CA ALA A 135 3.80 -21.00 -15.60
C ALA A 135 4.06 -22.46 -15.96
N GLU A 136 4.87 -23.15 -15.15
CA GLU A 136 5.01 -24.60 -15.24
C GLU A 136 4.25 -25.26 -14.09
N PHE A 137 2.92 -25.24 -14.13
CA PHE A 137 2.09 -26.10 -13.27
C PHE A 137 0.80 -26.50 -14.01
N GLU A 138 0.85 -27.59 -14.77
CA GLU A 138 -0.36 -28.24 -15.28
C GLU A 138 -1.21 -28.74 -14.09
N GLY A 139 -2.53 -28.50 -14.11
CA GLY A 139 -3.47 -29.04 -13.10
C GLY A 139 -4.09 -28.06 -12.10
N GLY A 140 -3.80 -26.75 -12.18
CA GLY A 140 -4.29 -25.76 -11.21
C GLY A 140 -5.72 -25.24 -11.40
N GLY A 141 -6.36 -25.48 -12.56
CA GLY A 141 -7.61 -24.81 -12.95
C GLY A 141 -8.77 -24.97 -11.97
N GLN A 142 -8.87 -26.12 -11.29
CA GLN A 142 -9.92 -26.39 -10.31
C GLN A 142 -9.86 -25.51 -9.04
N PHE A 143 -8.69 -24.95 -8.74
CA PHE A 143 -8.48 -24.03 -7.62
C PHE A 143 -8.72 -22.56 -7.97
N VAL A 144 -8.99 -22.25 -9.24
CA VAL A 144 -9.36 -20.89 -9.65
C VAL A 144 -10.77 -20.60 -9.15
N GLY A 145 -10.97 -19.38 -8.65
CA GLY A 145 -12.27 -18.91 -8.18
C GLY A 145 -12.21 -17.95 -7.01
N SER A 146 -13.38 -17.70 -6.44
CA SER A 146 -13.57 -16.88 -5.24
C SER A 146 -13.68 -17.76 -4.01
N TYR A 147 -13.07 -17.30 -2.92
CA TYR A 147 -13.02 -18.03 -1.66
C TYR A 147 -13.26 -17.08 -0.49
N GLN A 148 -13.76 -17.62 0.60
CA GLN A 148 -13.72 -17.00 1.90
C GLN A 148 -12.63 -17.70 2.74
N MET A 149 -11.68 -16.93 3.25
CA MET A 149 -10.65 -17.43 4.16
C MET A 149 -10.75 -16.75 5.52
N ILE A 150 -10.89 -17.53 6.58
CA ILE A 150 -11.03 -17.04 7.96
C ILE A 150 -9.79 -17.43 8.74
N ILE A 151 -9.01 -16.43 9.17
CA ILE A 151 -7.78 -16.60 9.96
C ILE A 151 -7.94 -15.80 11.25
N GLY A 152 -7.98 -16.49 12.39
CA GLY A 152 -8.27 -15.85 13.66
C GLY A 152 -9.63 -15.15 13.63
N ASP A 153 -9.62 -13.82 13.79
CA ASP A 153 -10.82 -12.98 13.81
C ASP A 153 -11.02 -12.17 12.52
N THR A 154 -10.24 -12.43 11.47
CA THR A 154 -10.25 -11.68 10.21
C THR A 154 -10.75 -12.56 9.06
N THR A 155 -11.70 -12.04 8.30
CA THR A 155 -12.24 -12.65 7.08
C THR A 155 -11.56 -12.04 5.86
N HIS A 156 -11.11 -12.90 4.95
CA HIS A 156 -10.49 -12.53 3.70
C HIS A 156 -11.41 -12.96 2.56
N SER A 157 -11.80 -12.02 1.72
CA SER A 157 -12.45 -12.29 0.44
C SER A 157 -11.35 -12.52 -0.59
N VAL A 158 -11.05 -13.78 -0.89
CA VAL A 158 -9.91 -14.22 -1.70
C VAL A 158 -10.34 -14.46 -3.15
N GLU A 159 -9.52 -14.04 -4.09
CA GLU A 159 -9.66 -14.32 -5.52
C GLU A 159 -8.36 -14.96 -6.02
N LEU A 160 -8.46 -16.18 -6.57
CA LEU A 160 -7.37 -16.91 -7.20
C LEU A 160 -7.54 -16.85 -8.71
N LYS A 161 -6.54 -16.31 -9.41
CA LYS A 161 -6.53 -16.21 -10.89
C LYS A 161 -5.51 -17.15 -11.50
N ASN A 162 -5.83 -17.71 -12.65
CA ASN A 162 -4.91 -18.57 -13.40
C ASN A 162 -3.72 -17.76 -13.97
N SER A 163 -3.97 -16.52 -14.39
CA SER A 163 -2.93 -15.65 -14.97
C SER A 163 -1.83 -15.37 -13.94
N ASN A 164 -0.64 -15.94 -14.15
CA ASN A 164 0.50 -15.86 -13.23
C ASN A 164 0.17 -16.31 -11.80
N TYR A 165 -0.79 -17.24 -11.64
CA TYR A 165 -1.22 -17.77 -10.34
C TYR A 165 -1.47 -16.68 -9.27
N ARG A 166 -2.12 -15.57 -9.64
CA ARG A 166 -2.27 -14.43 -8.73
C ARG A 166 -3.22 -14.72 -7.59
N TYR A 167 -2.81 -14.35 -6.39
CA TYR A 167 -3.64 -14.25 -5.19
C TYR A 167 -3.94 -12.77 -4.92
N LYS A 168 -5.22 -12.44 -4.73
CA LYS A 168 -5.66 -11.16 -4.17
C LYS A 168 -6.66 -11.45 -3.06
N ALA A 169 -6.57 -10.73 -1.94
CA ALA A 169 -7.57 -10.82 -0.90
C ALA A 169 -7.93 -9.44 -0.36
N ILE A 170 -9.22 -9.23 -0.07
CA ILE A 170 -9.73 -8.04 0.64
C ILE A 170 -10.05 -8.45 2.08
N LEU A 171 -9.56 -7.69 3.05
CA LEU A 171 -9.68 -7.97 4.47
C LEU A 171 -10.89 -7.22 5.04
N ASP A 172 -11.74 -7.91 5.79
CA ASP A 172 -12.89 -7.29 6.47
C ASP A 172 -12.48 -6.29 7.57
N LYS A 173 -11.38 -6.58 8.25
CA LYS A 173 -10.77 -5.74 9.26
C LYS A 173 -9.56 -5.02 8.68
N LYS A 174 -9.58 -3.69 8.79
CA LYS A 174 -8.42 -2.86 8.44
C LYS A 174 -7.34 -3.05 9.50
N PRO A 175 -6.14 -3.54 9.14
CA PRO A 175 -5.00 -3.53 10.05
C PRO A 175 -4.61 -2.10 10.41
N LYS A 176 -3.75 -1.96 11.42
CA LYS A 176 -3.35 -0.69 12.04
C LYS A 176 -2.91 0.40 11.04
N ASP A 177 -2.34 -0.01 9.90
CA ASP A 177 -1.79 0.89 8.89
C ASP A 177 -2.77 1.14 7.71
N GLN A 178 -4.06 0.83 7.88
CA GLN A 178 -5.15 0.99 6.88
C GLN A 178 -4.98 0.20 5.57
N LEU A 179 -4.07 -0.78 5.51
CA LEU A 179 -3.85 -1.65 4.35
C LEU A 179 -4.87 -2.80 4.31
N ASP A 180 -5.82 -2.77 3.40
CA ASP A 180 -6.99 -3.66 3.37
C ASP A 180 -6.93 -4.72 2.24
N VAL A 181 -5.87 -4.72 1.45
CA VAL A 181 -5.66 -5.70 0.38
C VAL A 181 -4.37 -6.48 0.63
N GLU A 182 -4.41 -7.81 0.47
CA GLU A 182 -3.23 -8.67 0.34
C GLU A 182 -3.03 -9.08 -1.12
N LEU A 183 -1.78 -9.07 -1.57
CA LEU A 183 -1.39 -9.44 -2.94
C LEU A 183 -0.25 -10.46 -2.91
N GLY A 184 -0.34 -11.47 -3.76
CA GLY A 184 0.59 -12.59 -3.78
C GLY A 184 0.42 -13.52 -4.96
N ILE A 185 0.95 -14.72 -4.81
CA ILE A 185 0.71 -15.85 -5.71
C ILE A 185 0.13 -17.04 -4.95
N TRP A 186 -0.45 -17.98 -5.69
CA TRP A 186 -0.85 -19.28 -5.18
C TRP A 186 -0.12 -20.40 -5.94
N SER A 187 -0.03 -21.56 -5.31
CA SER A 187 0.55 -22.77 -5.90
C SER A 187 -0.10 -24.00 -5.29
N TYR A 188 -0.17 -25.08 -6.04
CA TYR A 188 -0.62 -26.37 -5.54
C TYR A 188 0.46 -27.43 -5.75
N ASP A 189 0.76 -28.19 -4.69
CA ASP A 189 1.66 -29.34 -4.74
C ASP A 189 0.85 -30.64 -4.63
N SER A 190 0.84 -31.40 -5.72
CA SER A 190 0.10 -32.67 -5.85
C SER A 190 0.74 -33.83 -5.08
N ASN A 191 2.04 -33.78 -4.77
CA ASN A 191 2.69 -34.82 -3.97
C ASN A 191 2.26 -34.72 -2.50
N THR A 192 2.02 -33.50 -2.03
CA THR A 192 1.66 -33.24 -0.63
C THR A 192 0.19 -32.86 -0.45
N ASN A 193 -0.58 -32.77 -1.54
CA ASN A 193 -1.94 -32.25 -1.60
C ASN A 193 -2.08 -30.90 -0.87
N THR A 194 -1.17 -29.96 -1.14
CA THR A 194 -1.12 -28.68 -0.41
C THR A 194 -1.39 -27.52 -1.36
N LEU A 195 -2.44 -26.76 -1.08
CA LEU A 195 -2.68 -25.45 -1.67
C LEU A 195 -1.99 -24.39 -0.80
N LYS A 196 -1.12 -23.59 -1.41
CA LYS A 196 -0.30 -22.59 -0.74
C LYS A 196 -0.55 -21.21 -1.33
N PHE A 197 -0.72 -20.21 -0.49
CA PHE A 197 -0.78 -18.80 -0.87
C PHE A 197 0.44 -18.08 -0.29
N THR A 198 1.27 -17.49 -1.13
CA THR A 198 2.39 -16.66 -0.70
C THR A 198 2.09 -15.21 -0.99
N VAL A 199 1.83 -14.45 0.08
CA VAL A 199 1.60 -13.01 0.05
C VAL A 199 2.93 -12.29 0.15
N TYR A 200 3.13 -11.31 -0.74
CA TYR A 200 4.34 -10.48 -0.80
C TYR A 200 4.08 -9.03 -0.42
N ARG A 201 2.82 -8.58 -0.47
CA ARG A 201 2.46 -7.18 -0.28
C ARG A 201 1.11 -7.03 0.39
N ARG A 202 1.00 -5.96 1.18
CA ARG A 202 -0.27 -5.40 1.62
C ARG A 202 -0.43 -4.02 1.01
N ALA A 203 -1.63 -3.68 0.59
CA ALA A 203 -1.92 -2.42 -0.08
C ALA A 203 -3.20 -1.78 0.45
N ASN A 204 -3.29 -0.47 0.27
CA ASN A 204 -4.54 0.28 0.22
C ASN A 204 -4.59 0.96 -1.16
N GLU A 205 -5.40 0.41 -2.06
CA GLU A 205 -5.50 0.89 -3.44
C GLU A 205 -6.07 2.33 -3.49
N LEU A 206 -6.98 2.67 -2.58
CA LEU A 206 -7.58 4.02 -2.49
C LEU A 206 -6.52 5.09 -2.18
N PHE A 207 -5.61 4.81 -1.26
CA PHE A 207 -4.56 5.75 -0.86
C PHE A 207 -3.31 5.66 -1.73
N GLY A 208 -3.20 4.65 -2.59
CA GLY A 208 -1.99 4.40 -3.38
C GLY A 208 -0.80 4.03 -2.49
N VAL A 209 -1.00 3.30 -1.39
CA VAL A 209 0.09 2.90 -0.47
C VAL A 209 0.21 1.39 -0.39
N ASN A 210 1.43 0.90 -0.26
CA ASN A 210 1.71 -0.53 -0.10
C ASN A 210 2.86 -0.76 0.88
N VAL A 211 2.94 -1.95 1.45
CA VAL A 211 4.04 -2.40 2.31
C VAL A 211 4.43 -3.80 1.87
N PHE A 212 5.73 -4.05 1.76
CA PHE A 212 6.25 -5.38 1.53
C PHE A 212 6.03 -6.23 2.77
N THR A 213 5.45 -7.41 2.59
CA THR A 213 5.21 -8.36 3.67
C THR A 213 5.31 -9.76 3.11
N GLU A 214 5.99 -10.66 3.80
CA GLU A 214 6.02 -12.05 3.39
C GLU A 214 5.20 -12.88 4.37
N LYS A 215 4.15 -13.52 3.86
CA LYS A 215 3.28 -14.40 4.65
C LYS A 215 2.83 -15.56 3.79
N THR A 216 2.88 -16.75 4.34
CA THR A 216 2.42 -17.96 3.65
C THR A 216 1.22 -18.55 4.39
N TYR A 217 0.17 -18.88 3.64
CA TYR A 217 -0.96 -19.67 4.09
C TYR A 217 -0.92 -21.03 3.39
N GLU A 218 -1.14 -22.11 4.14
CA GLU A 218 -1.09 -23.47 3.60
C GLU A 218 -2.33 -24.25 4.03
N PHE A 219 -2.92 -24.95 3.07
CA PHE A 219 -4.13 -25.74 3.23
C PHE A 219 -3.92 -27.13 2.64
N LYS A 220 -4.19 -28.16 3.42
CA LYS A 220 -4.31 -29.52 2.89
C LYS A 220 -5.62 -29.65 2.13
N VAL A 221 -5.53 -30.09 0.89
CA VAL A 221 -6.68 -30.32 0.02
C VAL A 221 -7.15 -31.75 0.21
N LYS A 222 -8.45 -31.92 0.42
CA LYS A 222 -9.14 -33.21 0.35
C LYS A 222 -10.20 -33.12 -0.73
N GLU A 223 -10.14 -34.06 -1.67
CA GLU A 223 -11.10 -34.19 -2.77
C GLU A 223 -12.08 -35.32 -2.44
N ASP A 224 -13.37 -35.02 -2.51
CA ASP A 224 -14.46 -35.99 -2.39
C ASP A 224 -15.42 -35.79 -3.57
N GLY A 225 -15.20 -36.57 -4.63
CA GLY A 225 -15.84 -36.35 -5.94
C GLY A 225 -15.48 -34.97 -6.50
N GLU A 226 -16.48 -34.16 -6.82
CA GLU A 226 -16.29 -32.78 -7.32
C GLU A 226 -16.09 -31.74 -6.20
N LYS A 227 -16.22 -32.15 -4.93
CA LYS A 227 -16.14 -31.23 -3.79
C LYS A 227 -14.72 -31.16 -3.26
N LEU A 228 -14.17 -29.95 -3.24
CA LEU A 228 -12.92 -29.64 -2.57
C LEU A 228 -13.19 -29.21 -1.13
N SER A 229 -12.39 -29.71 -0.21
CA SER A 229 -12.32 -29.23 1.17
C SER A 229 -10.88 -28.91 1.55
N PHE A 230 -10.72 -27.95 2.46
CA PHE A 230 -9.43 -27.36 2.80
C PHE A 230 -9.23 -27.41 4.31
N GLU A 231 -8.17 -28.09 4.75
CA GLU A 231 -7.83 -28.21 6.16
C GLU A 231 -6.56 -27.43 6.47
N SER A 232 -6.61 -26.62 7.52
CA SER A 232 -5.42 -25.95 8.04
C SER A 232 -5.51 -25.70 9.53
N ALA A 233 -4.37 -25.71 10.21
CA ALA A 233 -4.27 -25.35 11.62
C ALA A 233 -4.45 -23.83 11.85
N MET A 234 -4.23 -23.00 10.82
CA MET A 234 -4.30 -21.54 10.95
C MET A 234 -5.71 -20.97 10.74
N GLY A 235 -6.63 -21.75 10.16
CA GLY A 235 -7.97 -21.29 9.87
C GLY A 235 -8.67 -22.09 8.77
N LYS A 236 -9.74 -21.51 8.22
CA LYS A 236 -10.62 -22.15 7.25
C LYS A 236 -10.52 -21.47 5.88
N LEU A 237 -10.69 -22.26 4.83
CA LEU A 237 -10.83 -21.81 3.46
C LEU A 237 -12.06 -22.49 2.85
N GLU A 238 -12.97 -21.72 2.30
CA GLU A 238 -14.22 -22.19 1.71
C GLU A 238 -14.39 -21.57 0.32
N LYS A 239 -14.72 -22.38 -0.68
CA LYS A 239 -14.99 -21.90 -2.05
C LYS A 239 -16.42 -21.32 -2.10
N LEU A 240 -16.59 -20.17 -2.74
CA LEU A 240 -17.87 -19.44 -2.88
C LEU A 240 -18.58 -19.76 -4.20
#